data_AF-A0A3N7HXW6-F1
#
_entry.id   AF-A0A3N7HXW6-F1
#
_cell.length_a   1.000
_cell.length_b   1.000
_cell.length_c   1.000
_cell.angle_alpha   90.00
_cell.angle_beta   90.00
_cell.angle_gamma   90.00
#
_symmetry.space_group_name_H-M   'P 1'
#
loop_
_entity.id
_entity.type
_entity.pdbx_description
1 polymer ?
#
loop_
_entity_poly.entity_id
_entity_poly.type
_entity_poly.pdbx_seq_one_letter_code
_entity_poly.pdbx_strand_id
1 'polypeptide(L)'
;MAAPLVYFSTVSLDDYREDADGRFDWSTPDDEIHWFIDRLFENSTLHLYGRRNHDVMLYWDDVDESELEGPLSSGAATGAASTR
;
A
#
# COMPACT_ATOMS: atom_id res chain seq x y z
N MET A 1 -22.60 -14.20 -3.74
CA MET A 1 -21.74 -14.74 -2.65
C MET A 1 -21.22 -13.56 -1.84
N ALA A 2 -21.04 -13.73 -0.53
CA ALA A 2 -20.39 -12.71 0.29
C ALA A 2 -18.87 -12.71 0.04
N ALA A 3 -18.26 -11.54 -0.06
CA ALA A 3 -16.81 -11.38 -0.08
C ALA A 3 -16.30 -11.07 1.33
N PRO A 4 -15.11 -11.56 1.73
CA PRO A 4 -14.54 -11.23 3.03
C PRO A 4 -14.15 -9.76 3.10
N LEU A 5 -14.36 -9.13 4.25
CA LEU A 5 -13.77 -7.82 4.56
C LEU A 5 -12.41 -8.06 5.22
N VAL A 6 -11.34 -7.57 4.59
CA VAL A 6 -9.99 -7.64 5.12
C VAL A 6 -9.60 -6.28 5.67
N TYR A 7 -9.24 -6.22 6.94
CA TYR A 7 -8.57 -5.07 7.54
C TYR A 7 -7.07 -5.34 7.60
N PHE A 8 -6.28 -4.47 6.98
CA PHE A 8 -4.82 -4.58 6.94
C PHE A 8 -4.19 -3.24 7.31
N SER A 9 -3.18 -3.30 8.16
CA SER A 9 -2.38 -2.16 8.60
C SER A 9 -1.00 -2.64 9.01
N THR A 10 0.04 -1.94 8.55
CA THR A 10 1.35 -2.02 9.20
C THR A 10 1.30 -1.21 10.50
N VAL A 11 1.87 -1.74 11.58
CA VAL A 11 1.92 -1.09 12.90
C VAL A 11 3.27 -1.38 13.56
N SER A 12 3.66 -0.52 14.48
CA SER A 12 4.81 -0.72 15.35
C SER A 12 4.52 -1.80 16.38
N LEU A 13 5.55 -2.25 17.11
CA LEU A 13 5.42 -3.26 18.16
C LEU A 13 4.49 -2.82 19.30
N ASP A 14 4.37 -1.52 19.51
CA ASP A 14 3.53 -0.86 20.51
C ASP A 14 2.19 -0.34 19.92
N ASP A 15 1.75 -0.90 18.80
CA ASP A 15 0.44 -0.70 18.16
C ASP A 15 0.17 0.68 17.54
N TYR A 16 1.22 1.42 17.16
CA TYR A 16 1.08 2.70 16.45
C TYR A 16 1.27 2.54 14.94
N ARG A 17 0.44 3.23 14.15
CA ARG A 17 0.54 3.24 12.67
C ARG A 17 1.50 4.31 12.15
N GLU A 18 1.68 5.38 12.90
CA GLU A 18 2.46 6.55 12.53
C GLU A 18 3.17 7.09 13.78
N ASP A 19 4.28 7.81 13.59
CA ASP A 19 4.98 8.49 14.68
C ASP A 19 4.25 9.79 15.12
N ALA A 20 4.86 10.52 16.06
CA ALA A 20 4.29 11.77 16.59
C ALA A 20 4.15 12.89 15.55
N ASP A 21 4.94 12.85 14.47
CA ASP A 21 4.90 13.80 13.36
C ASP A 21 3.99 13.31 12.21
N GLY A 22 3.38 12.12 12.34
CA GLY A 22 2.52 11.52 11.33
C GLY A 22 3.28 10.79 10.21
N ARG A 23 4.54 10.40 10.46
CA ARG A 23 5.35 9.68 9.49
C ARG A 23 5.32 8.17 9.73
N PHE A 24 5.56 7.43 8.66
CA PHE A 24 5.56 5.97 8.63
C PHE A 24 6.74 5.41 7.81
N ASP A 25 7.77 6.21 7.53
CA ASP A 25 8.96 5.78 6.76
C ASP A 25 9.73 4.63 7.44
N TRP A 26 9.64 4.55 8.77
CA TRP A 26 10.16 3.45 9.59
C TRP A 26 9.50 2.10 9.28
N SER A 27 8.34 2.08 8.62
CA SER A 27 7.58 0.86 8.33
C SER A 27 7.81 0.32 6.91
N THR A 28 8.88 0.78 6.24
CA THR A 28 9.19 0.33 4.87
C THR A 28 9.44 -1.19 4.86
N PRO A 29 8.63 -1.97 4.10
CA PRO A 29 8.78 -3.42 4.05
C PRO A 29 10.04 -3.82 3.30
N ASP A 30 10.59 -4.99 3.64
CA ASP A 30 11.55 -5.68 2.79
C ASP A 30 10.84 -6.41 1.62
N ASP A 31 11.63 -6.97 0.70
CA ASP A 31 11.12 -7.60 -0.52
C ASP A 31 10.16 -8.78 -0.26
N GLU A 32 10.42 -9.58 0.79
CA GLU A 32 9.59 -10.74 1.13
C GLU A 32 8.23 -10.27 1.64
N ILE A 33 8.23 -9.29 2.55
CA ILE A 33 7.02 -8.71 3.09
C ILE A 33 6.24 -7.94 2.02
N HIS A 34 6.92 -7.20 1.15
CA HIS A 34 6.29 -6.52 0.03
C HIS A 34 5.55 -7.51 -0.88
N TRP A 35 6.22 -8.59 -1.29
CA TRP A 35 5.60 -9.63 -2.12
C TRP A 35 4.37 -10.27 -1.45
N PHE A 36 4.43 -10.50 -0.14
CA PHE A 36 3.28 -11.00 0.62
C PHE A 36 2.11 -10.02 0.59
N ILE A 37 2.37 -8.72 0.75
CA ILE A 37 1.35 -7.66 0.70
C ILE A 37 0.72 -7.59 -0.70
N ASP A 38 1.51 -7.67 -1.76
CA ASP A 38 1.00 -7.68 -3.13
C ASP A 38 0.02 -8.84 -3.34
N ARG A 39 0.39 -10.04 -2.88
CA ARG A 39 -0.46 -11.24 -2.97
C ARG A 39 -1.73 -11.12 -2.15
N LEU A 40 -1.65 -10.47 -0.98
CA LEU A 40 -2.81 -10.20 -0.14
C LEU A 40 -3.82 -9.29 -0.85
N PHE A 41 -3.33 -8.27 -1.56
CA PHE A 41 -4.17 -7.27 -2.22
C PHE A 41 -4.54 -7.58 -3.67
N GLU A 42 -3.89 -8.54 -4.33
CA GLU A 42 -4.10 -8.91 -5.75
C GLU A 42 -5.58 -9.11 -6.14
N ASN A 43 -6.41 -9.62 -5.22
CA ASN A 43 -7.83 -9.90 -5.46
C ASN A 43 -8.78 -8.83 -4.88
N SER A 44 -8.25 -7.71 -4.40
CA SER A 44 -9.05 -6.62 -3.83
C SER A 44 -9.70 -5.81 -4.94
N THR A 45 -11.02 -5.69 -4.87
CA THR A 45 -11.82 -4.92 -5.86
C THR A 45 -12.29 -3.57 -5.34
N LEU A 46 -12.18 -3.35 -4.02
CA LEU A 46 -12.58 -2.13 -3.35
C LEU A 46 -11.67 -1.87 -2.16
N HIS A 47 -11.14 -0.65 -2.08
CA HIS A 47 -10.39 -0.17 -0.94
C HIS A 47 -11.23 0.81 -0.13
N LEU A 48 -11.31 0.60 1.18
CA LEU A 48 -12.01 1.49 2.11
C LEU A 48 -10.98 2.20 2.98
N TYR A 49 -10.98 3.53 2.90
CA TYR A 49 -10.04 4.37 3.65
C TYR A 49 -10.79 5.43 4.46
N GLY A 50 -10.29 5.69 5.68
CA GLY A 50 -10.61 6.92 6.39
C GLY A 50 -9.97 8.14 5.72
N ARG A 51 -10.43 9.35 6.04
CA ARG A 51 -10.02 10.60 5.35
C ARG A 51 -8.50 10.80 5.26
N ARG A 52 -7.78 10.62 6.38
CA ARG A 52 -6.32 10.78 6.44
C ARG A 52 -5.59 9.75 5.57
N ASN A 53 -5.97 8.48 5.65
CA ASN A 53 -5.33 7.43 4.84
C ASN A 53 -5.67 7.56 3.35
N HIS A 54 -6.87 8.05 3.03
CA HIS A 54 -7.21 8.39 1.65
C HIS A 54 -6.26 9.45 1.09
N ASP A 55 -5.96 10.51 1.85
CA ASP A 55 -5.02 11.54 1.40
C ASP A 55 -3.60 11.01 1.17
N VAL A 56 -3.15 10.05 1.98
CA VAL A 56 -1.88 9.34 1.74
C VAL A 56 -1.94 8.51 0.46
N MET A 57 -3.04 7.78 0.24
CA MET A 57 -3.19 6.90 -0.91
C MET A 57 -3.36 7.64 -2.25
N LEU A 58 -3.78 8.91 -2.25
CA LEU A 58 -3.82 9.76 -3.44
C LEU A 58 -2.45 9.88 -4.13
N TYR A 59 -1.35 9.69 -3.40
CA TYR A 59 -0.02 9.61 -4.01
C TYR A 59 0.02 8.64 -5.20
N TRP A 60 -0.62 7.47 -5.08
CA TRP A 60 -0.61 6.44 -6.12
C TRP A 60 -1.47 6.80 -7.34
N ASP A 61 -2.44 7.69 -7.19
CA ASP A 61 -3.24 8.18 -8.31
C ASP A 61 -2.47 9.24 -9.13
N ASP A 62 -1.59 9.99 -8.47
CA ASP A 62 -0.93 11.17 -9.03
C ASP A 62 0.55 10.94 -9.39
N VAL A 63 1.19 9.88 -8.88
CA VAL A 63 2.61 9.60 -9.10
C VAL A 63 2.91 9.24 -10.55
N ASP A 64 3.97 9.82 -11.10
CA ASP A 64 4.49 9.44 -12.41
C ASP A 64 5.24 8.10 -12.30
N GLU A 65 4.90 7.13 -13.15
CA GLU A 65 5.54 5.81 -13.15
C GLU A 65 7.08 5.88 -13.28
N SER A 66 7.62 6.89 -13.95
CA SER A 66 9.07 7.09 -14.07
C SER A 66 9.75 7.43 -12.73
N GLU A 67 9.00 7.96 -11.77
CA GLU A 67 9.49 8.23 -10.42
C GLU A 67 9.48 6.97 -9.53
N LEU A 68 8.82 5.90 -9.96
CA LEU A 68 8.76 4.61 -9.28
C LEU A 68 9.91 3.67 -9.68
N GLU A 69 10.82 4.09 -10.58
CA GLU A 69 11.98 3.29 -11.01
C GLU A 69 13.05 3.18 -9.89
N GLY A 70 12.83 2.24 -8.96
CA GLY A 70 13.79 1.80 -7.96
C GLY A 70 14.46 0.44 -8.30
N PRO A 71 15.38 -0.07 -7.45
CA PRO A 71 16.10 -1.34 -7.69
C PRO A 71 15.19 -2.59 -7.81
N LEU A 72 13.90 -2.47 -7.50
CA LEU A 72 12.87 -3.52 -7.67
C LEU A 72 12.13 -3.47 -9.01
N SER A 73 12.46 -2.54 -9.92
CA SER A 73 11.80 -2.35 -11.22
C SER A 73 11.91 -3.52 -12.21
N SER A 74 12.57 -4.64 -11.86
CA SER A 74 12.76 -5.77 -12.79
C SER A 74 11.60 -6.78 -12.87
N GLY A 75 10.44 -6.57 -12.23
CA GLY A 75 9.33 -7.50 -12.53
C GLY A 75 7.98 -7.45 -11.80
N ALA A 76 7.57 -6.36 -11.13
CA ALA A 76 6.29 -6.41 -10.38
C ALA A 76 5.41 -5.15 -10.43
N ALA A 77 5.66 -4.17 -11.30
CA ALA A 77 4.75 -3.04 -11.50
C ALA A 77 3.79 -3.29 -12.67
N THR A 78 2.99 -4.36 -12.61
CA THR A 78 1.84 -4.53 -13.51
C THR A 78 0.65 -4.95 -12.69
N GLY A 79 -0.07 -3.97 -12.12
CA GLY A 79 -1.40 -4.24 -11.59
C GLY A 79 -1.87 -3.34 -10.46
N ALA A 80 -1.91 -2.02 -10.63
CA ALA A 80 -2.88 -1.15 -9.94
C ALA A 80 -2.81 0.31 -10.46
N ALA A 81 -3.01 0.53 -11.76
CA ALA A 81 -3.27 1.86 -12.30
C ALA A 81 -4.24 1.77 -13.49
N SER A 82 -5.41 1.19 -13.27
CA SER A 82 -6.53 1.38 -14.18
C SER A 82 -7.84 1.00 -13.50
N THR A 83 -8.42 1.95 -12.78
CA THR A 83 -9.88 1.99 -12.64
C THR A 83 -10.36 3.20 -13.41
N ARG A 84 -10.59 2.97 -14.71
CA ARG A 84 -11.63 3.65 -15.46
C ARG A 84 -12.61 2.61 -15.97
#